data_AF-A0A2U1S9P5-F1
#
_entry.id   AF-A0A2U1S9P5-F1
#
_cell.length_a   1.000
_cell.length_b   1.000
_cell.length_c   1.000
_cell.angle_alpha   90.00
_cell.angle_beta   90.00
_cell.angle_gamma   90.00
#
_symmetry.space_group_name_H-M   'P 1'
#
loop_
_entity.id
_entity.type
_entity.pdbx_description
1 polymer ?
#
loop_
_entity_poly.entity_id
_entity_poly.type
_entity_poly.pdbx_seq_one_letter_code
_entity_poly.pdbx_strand_id
1 'polypeptide(L)'
;MVSSEIESYIKFTKINSGDSIKIEQQYVKLREGQNKIMTFSYKAPIFEMIEFERFFEDTPTSERINVDIGGTGDIGAQFRGIIEGKEKNYSQNIDHKILLLEEYKCPSKEDLKKIKPTSHFVKRVIKDN
;
A
#
# COMPACT_ATOMS: atom_id res chain seq x y z
N MET A 1 -5.68 13.02 25.01
CA MET A 1 -5.83 11.56 24.82
C MET A 1 -5.78 11.32 23.33
N VAL A 2 -4.72 10.70 22.81
CA VAL A 2 -4.68 10.29 21.40
C VAL A 2 -5.54 9.04 21.34
N SER A 3 -6.71 9.12 20.71
CA SER A 3 -7.50 7.94 20.36
C SER A 3 -6.69 7.15 19.34
N SER A 4 -5.86 6.23 19.83
CA SER A 4 -5.12 5.27 19.01
C SER A 4 -6.08 4.19 18.49
N GLU A 5 -7.16 4.61 17.84
CA GLU A 5 -8.07 3.72 17.14
C GLU A 5 -7.42 3.38 15.80
N ILE A 6 -6.88 2.18 15.70
CA ILE A 6 -6.37 1.63 14.44
C ILE A 6 -7.56 1.56 13.48
N GLU A 7 -7.43 2.18 12.31
CA GLU A 7 -8.49 2.13 11.30
C GLU A 7 -8.71 0.67 10.83
N SER A 8 -9.94 0.32 10.44
CA SER A 8 -10.27 -1.02 9.94
C SER A 8 -9.95 -1.21 8.45
N TYR A 9 -9.21 -0.29 7.84
CA TYR A 9 -8.99 -0.22 6.40
C TYR A 9 -7.51 -0.32 6.05
N ILE A 10 -7.25 -0.88 4.87
CA ILE A 10 -5.97 -0.75 4.19
C ILE A 10 -6.14 0.24 3.04
N LYS A 11 -5.32 1.29 3.01
CA LYS A 11 -5.33 2.31 1.96
C LYS A 11 -4.15 2.08 1.03
N PHE A 12 -4.42 2.00 -0.27
CA PHE A 12 -3.41 2.00 -1.32
C PHE A 12 -3.43 3.35 -2.01
N THR A 13 -2.25 3.95 -2.24
CA THR A 13 -2.12 5.23 -2.93
C THR A 13 -1.07 5.10 -4.04
N LYS A 14 -1.44 5.38 -5.28
CA LYS A 14 -0.50 5.48 -6.40
C LYS A 14 0.31 6.76 -6.26
N ILE A 15 1.64 6.66 -6.22
CA ILE A 15 2.48 7.84 -5.96
C ILE A 15 2.47 8.80 -7.14
N ASN A 16 2.43 8.30 -8.38
CA ASN A 16 2.54 9.15 -9.56
C ASN A 16 1.26 9.95 -9.84
N SER A 17 0.08 9.33 -9.67
CA SER A 17 -1.20 9.99 -9.90
C SER A 17 -1.83 10.59 -8.63
N GLY A 18 -1.49 10.08 -7.46
CA GLY A 18 -2.12 10.44 -6.19
C GLY A 18 -3.46 9.74 -5.94
N ASP A 19 -3.92 8.88 -6.86
CA ASP A 19 -5.17 8.14 -6.71
C ASP A 19 -5.07 7.18 -5.52
N SER A 20 -6.16 7.03 -4.77
CA SER A 20 -6.20 6.11 -3.64
C SER A 20 -7.49 5.31 -3.56
N ILE A 21 -7.37 4.09 -3.05
CA ILE A 21 -8.49 3.21 -2.71
C ILE A 21 -8.33 2.72 -1.28
N LYS A 22 -9.45 2.55 -0.58
CA LYS A 22 -9.51 1.90 0.74
C LYS A 22 -10.26 0.58 0.61
N ILE A 23 -9.72 -0.47 1.21
CA ILE A 23 -10.37 -1.78 1.32
C ILE A 23 -10.46 -2.20 2.79
N GLU A 24 -11.43 -3.03 3.13
CA GLU A 24 -11.58 -3.51 4.50
C GLU A 24 -10.51 -4.54 4.86
N GLN A 25 -9.82 -4.32 5.97
CA GLN A 25 -8.74 -5.20 6.44
C GLN A 25 -9.23 -6.62 6.73
N GLN A 26 -10.50 -6.79 7.14
CA GLN A 26 -11.08 -8.10 7.46
C GLN A 26 -11.09 -9.09 6.27
N TYR A 27 -11.08 -8.57 5.04
CA TYR A 27 -11.08 -9.37 3.81
C TYR A 27 -9.68 -9.69 3.28
N VAL A 28 -8.63 -9.17 3.93
CA VAL A 28 -7.26 -9.27 3.44
C VAL A 28 -6.45 -10.23 4.30
N LYS A 29 -5.76 -11.16 3.64
CA LYS A 29 -4.71 -11.97 4.24
C LYS A 29 -3.37 -11.60 3.64
N LEU A 30 -2.46 -11.14 4.49
CA LEU A 30 -1.08 -10.81 4.11
C LEU A 30 -0.21 -12.06 4.20
N ARG A 31 0.60 -12.31 3.17
CA ARG A 31 1.68 -13.29 3.23
C ARG A 31 2.92 -12.70 2.61
N GLU A 32 4.02 -12.80 3.35
CA GLU A 32 5.35 -12.55 2.80
C GLU A 32 5.78 -13.78 1.97
N GLY A 33 6.13 -13.53 0.72
CA GLY A 33 6.64 -14.54 -0.20
C GLY A 33 8.16 -14.58 -0.23
N GLN A 34 8.71 -15.56 -0.95
CA GLN A 34 10.13 -15.57 -1.28
C GLN A 34 10.44 -14.42 -2.25
N ASN A 35 11.64 -13.84 -2.16
CA ASN A 35 12.12 -12.73 -3.00
C ASN A 35 11.51 -11.33 -2.71
N LYS A 36 11.13 -11.02 -1.46
CA LYS A 36 10.64 -9.68 -1.04
C LYS A 36 9.31 -9.26 -1.68
N ILE A 37 8.58 -10.23 -2.22
CA ILE A 37 7.24 -10.02 -2.73
C ILE A 37 6.27 -10.27 -1.59
N MET A 38 5.53 -9.23 -1.22
CA MET A 38 4.36 -9.31 -0.36
C MET A 38 3.13 -9.63 -1.21
N THR A 39 2.30 -10.52 -0.70
CA THR A 39 1.06 -10.93 -1.35
C THR A 39 -0.13 -10.56 -0.49
N PHE A 40 -1.04 -9.79 -1.06
CA PHE A 40 -2.29 -9.37 -0.46
C PHE A 40 -3.39 -10.23 -1.05
N SER A 41 -3.75 -11.31 -0.34
CA SER A 41 -4.86 -12.18 -0.71
C SER A 41 -6.15 -11.52 -0.28
N TYR A 42 -6.83 -10.87 -1.21
CA TYR A 42 -8.06 -10.13 -1.00
C TYR A 42 -9.27 -10.97 -1.39
N LYS A 43 -10.13 -11.30 -0.42
CA LYS A 43 -11.34 -12.10 -0.63
C LYS A 43 -12.55 -11.33 -0.12
N ALA A 44 -13.26 -10.70 -1.04
CA ALA A 44 -14.30 -9.70 -0.73
C ALA A 44 -15.53 -9.87 -1.63
N PRO A 45 -16.64 -9.20 -1.31
CA PRO A 45 -17.80 -9.14 -2.19
C PRO A 45 -17.43 -8.62 -3.59
N ILE A 46 -18.13 -9.11 -4.62
CA ILE A 46 -17.84 -8.79 -6.04
C ILE A 46 -17.77 -7.28 -6.30
N PHE A 47 -18.64 -6.48 -5.67
CA PHE A 47 -18.65 -5.03 -5.85
C PHE A 47 -17.32 -4.37 -5.42
N GLU A 48 -16.82 -4.72 -4.23
CA GLU A 48 -15.53 -4.23 -3.73
C GLU A 48 -14.38 -4.73 -4.59
N MET A 49 -14.48 -5.94 -5.14
CA MET A 49 -13.47 -6.50 -6.03
C MET A 49 -13.38 -5.74 -7.35
N ILE A 50 -14.52 -5.38 -7.96
CA ILE A 50 -14.56 -4.62 -9.21
C ILE A 50 -13.89 -3.25 -9.04
N GLU A 51 -14.15 -2.56 -7.92
CA GLU A 51 -13.48 -1.28 -7.63
C GLU A 51 -11.97 -1.47 -7.44
N PHE A 52 -11.57 -2.54 -6.75
CA PHE A 52 -10.17 -2.88 -6.55
C PHE A 52 -9.44 -3.19 -7.86
N GLU A 53 -10.05 -3.96 -8.76
CA GLU A 53 -9.47 -4.27 -10.06
C GLU A 53 -9.33 -3.02 -10.93
N ARG A 54 -10.39 -2.20 -11.03
CA ARG A 54 -10.36 -0.93 -11.76
C ARG A 54 -9.29 0.02 -11.23
N PHE A 55 -9.07 0.02 -9.92
CA PHE A 55 -8.01 0.84 -9.35
C PHE A 55 -6.63 0.43 -9.86
N PHE A 56 -6.36 -0.85 -10.11
CA PHE A 56 -5.06 -1.33 -10.61
C PHE A 56 -5.04 -1.60 -12.12
N GLU A 57 -6.16 -1.42 -12.81
CA GLU A 57 -6.26 -1.51 -14.27
C GLU A 57 -5.26 -0.55 -14.93
N ASP A 58 -4.61 -1.00 -16.00
CA ASP A 58 -3.56 -0.30 -16.74
C ASP A 58 -2.38 0.23 -15.90
N THR A 59 -2.24 -0.24 -14.65
CA THR A 59 -1.16 0.22 -13.77
C THR A 59 0.15 -0.49 -14.16
N PRO A 60 1.23 0.24 -14.47
CA PRO A 60 2.49 -0.37 -14.86
C PRO A 60 3.12 -1.13 -13.70
N THR A 61 3.78 -2.25 -13.97
CA THR A 61 4.46 -3.11 -12.97
C THR A 61 5.71 -2.48 -12.30
N SER A 62 5.93 -1.19 -12.55
CA SER A 62 6.95 -0.36 -11.90
C SER A 62 6.32 0.80 -11.11
N GLU A 63 4.98 0.92 -11.10
CA GLU A 63 4.26 1.93 -10.33
C GLU A 63 4.60 1.78 -8.85
N ARG A 64 4.82 2.91 -8.18
CA ARG A 64 5.06 2.93 -6.75
C ARG A 64 3.75 3.14 -6.02
N ILE A 65 3.51 2.31 -5.02
CA ILE A 65 2.31 2.30 -4.20
C ILE A 65 2.72 2.55 -2.76
N ASN A 66 2.07 3.51 -2.11
CA ASN A 66 2.08 3.62 -0.65
C ASN A 66 0.92 2.80 -0.10
N VAL A 67 1.21 1.97 0.89
CA VAL A 67 0.23 1.14 1.59
C VAL A 67 0.18 1.58 3.05
N ASP A 68 -0.98 2.05 3.50
CA ASP A 68 -1.24 2.35 4.90
C ASP A 68 -2.20 1.30 5.47
N ILE A 69 -1.78 0.61 6.52
CA ILE A 69 -2.59 -0.42 7.18
C ILE A 69 -3.08 0.19 8.49
N GLY A 70 -4.37 0.47 8.57
CA GLY A 70 -5.01 0.92 9.80
C GLY A 70 -4.54 2.28 10.33
N GLY A 71 -4.03 3.16 9.47
CA GLY A 71 -3.52 4.48 9.87
C GLY A 71 -2.19 4.43 10.61
N THR A 72 -1.42 3.35 10.43
CA THR A 72 -0.12 3.15 11.11
C THR A 72 1.06 3.76 10.36
N GLY A 73 0.82 4.23 9.13
CA GLY A 73 1.80 4.92 8.29
C GLY A 73 2.05 4.21 6.96
N ASP A 74 2.70 4.93 6.05
CA ASP A 74 2.91 4.48 4.67
C ASP A 74 4.09 3.51 4.53
N ILE A 75 3.81 2.35 3.95
CA ILE A 75 4.79 1.37 3.46
C ILE A 75 4.92 1.55 1.95
N GLY A 76 6.12 1.92 1.49
CA GLY A 76 6.41 2.07 0.06
C GLY A 76 6.71 0.72 -0.62
N ALA A 77 5.96 0.41 -1.67
CA ALA A 77 6.14 -0.81 -2.47
C ALA A 77 6.05 -0.52 -3.98
N GLN A 78 6.53 -1.45 -4.80
CA GLN A 78 6.32 -1.47 -6.24
C GLN A 78 5.19 -2.43 -6.59
N PHE A 79 4.25 -1.98 -7.41
CA PHE A 79 3.19 -2.83 -7.96
C PHE A 79 3.79 -3.88 -8.89
N ARG A 80 3.49 -5.16 -8.69
CA ARG A 80 3.95 -6.24 -9.57
C ARG A 80 2.84 -6.93 -10.37
N GLY A 81 1.59 -6.70 -10.01
CA GLY A 81 0.44 -7.25 -10.72
C GLY A 81 -0.64 -7.76 -9.79
N ILE A 82 -1.76 -8.14 -10.39
CA ILE A 82 -2.86 -8.86 -9.75
C ILE A 82 -3.02 -10.21 -10.43
N ILE A 83 -3.22 -11.25 -9.65
CA ILE A 83 -3.51 -12.60 -10.14
C ILE A 83 -4.80 -13.14 -9.53
N GLU A 84 -5.45 -14.05 -10.24
CA GLU A 84 -6.61 -14.77 -9.74
C GLU A 84 -6.25 -15.68 -8.57
N GLY A 85 -7.04 -15.60 -7.50
CA GLY A 85 -7.02 -16.59 -6.44
C GLY A 85 -7.51 -17.94 -6.95
N LYS A 86 -6.85 -19.03 -6.54
CA LYS A 86 -7.33 -20.39 -6.83
C LYS A 86 -8.02 -20.96 -5.59
N GLU A 87 -9.35 -20.88 -5.54
CA GLU A 87 -10.15 -21.66 -4.61
C GLU A 87 -11.18 -22.51 -5.35
N LYS A 88 -11.45 -23.71 -4.81
CA LYS A 88 -12.31 -24.72 -5.47
C LYS A 88 -13.80 -24.44 -5.34
N ASN A 89 -14.22 -23.56 -4.42
CA ASN A 89 -15.63 -23.26 -4.14
C ASN A 89 -15.79 -21.77 -3.72
N TYR A 90 -16.00 -20.88 -4.69
CA TYR A 90 -16.45 -19.52 -4.38
C TYR A 90 -17.94 -19.56 -4.01
N SER A 91 -18.31 -18.85 -2.94
CA SER A 91 -19.71 -18.46 -2.77
C SER A 91 -20.07 -17.52 -3.92
N GLN A 92 -21.29 -17.59 -4.45
CA GLN A 92 -21.70 -16.89 -5.70
C GLN A 92 -21.43 -15.38 -5.71
N ASN A 93 -21.26 -14.75 -4.54
CA ASN A 93 -21.10 -13.30 -4.38
C ASN A 93 -19.72 -12.86 -3.87
N ILE A 94 -18.75 -13.77 -3.78
CA ILE A 94 -17.40 -13.49 -3.27
C ILE A 94 -16.39 -13.81 -4.35
N ASP A 95 -15.46 -12.89 -4.57
CA ASP A 95 -14.32 -13.08 -5.46
C ASP A 95 -13.00 -13.06 -4.67
N HIS A 96 -11.92 -13.52 -5.29
CA HIS A 96 -10.61 -13.61 -4.67
C HIS A 96 -9.51 -13.24 -5.66
N LYS A 97 -8.81 -12.14 -5.34
CA LYS A 97 -7.64 -11.69 -6.08
C LYS A 97 -6.43 -11.64 -5.16
N ILE A 98 -5.26 -11.79 -5.75
CA ILE A 98 -3.99 -11.68 -5.05
C ILE A 98 -3.22 -10.53 -5.68
N LEU A 99 -3.04 -9.45 -4.92
CA LEU A 99 -2.18 -8.34 -5.29
C LEU A 99 -0.73 -8.65 -4.89
N LEU A 100 0.19 -8.45 -5.83
CA LEU A 100 1.62 -8.65 -5.66
C LEU A 100 2.30 -7.30 -5.53
N LEU A 101 2.96 -7.08 -4.39
CA LEU A 101 3.74 -5.88 -4.11
C LEU A 101 5.17 -6.27 -3.76
N GLU A 102 6.16 -5.59 -4.31
CA GLU A 102 7.57 -5.77 -3.91
C GLU A 102 8.00 -4.63 -3.01
N GLU A 103 8.59 -4.94 -1.86
CA GLU A 103 9.11 -3.90 -0.97
C GLU A 103 10.13 -3.01 -1.70
N TYR A 104 10.00 -1.70 -1.51
CA TYR A 104 11.04 -0.79 -1.96
C TYR A 104 12.31 -1.05 -1.16
N LYS A 105 13.45 -1.23 -1.83
CA LYS A 105 14.73 -1.26 -1.15
C LYS A 105 14.92 0.12 -0.50
N CYS A 106 14.91 0.21 0.82
CA CYS A 106 15.22 1.46 1.52
C CYS A 106 16.48 2.07 0.90
N PRO A 107 16.43 3.35 0.44
CA PRO A 107 17.58 3.95 -0.23
C PRO A 107 18.78 3.86 0.71
N SER A 108 19.91 3.41 0.17
CA SER A 108 21.13 3.32 0.94
C SER A 108 21.57 4.71 1.41
N LYS A 109 22.48 4.78 2.40
CA LYS A 109 23.06 6.07 2.81
C LYS A 109 23.68 6.80 1.62
N GLU A 110 24.21 6.08 0.62
CA GLU A 110 24.73 6.66 -0.61
C GLU A 110 23.63 7.23 -1.51
N ASP A 111 22.48 6.57 -1.60
CA ASP A 111 21.35 7.05 -2.41
C ASP A 111 20.69 8.28 -1.78
N LEU A 112 20.59 8.31 -0.45
CA LEU A 112 20.06 9.46 0.29
C LEU A 112 20.88 10.74 0.07
N LYS A 113 22.21 10.62 -0.14
CA LYS A 113 23.08 11.77 -0.46
C LYS A 113 22.75 12.43 -1.80
N LYS A 114 22.09 11.72 -2.72
CA LYS A 114 21.69 12.22 -4.04
C LYS A 114 20.32 12.92 -4.01
N ILE A 115 19.54 12.70 -2.96
CA ILE A 115 18.24 13.32 -2.78
C ILE A 115 18.45 14.73 -2.22
N LYS A 116 18.01 15.76 -2.97
CA LYS A 116 18.08 17.14 -2.50
C LYS A 116 17.14 17.31 -1.30
N PRO A 117 17.61 17.81 -0.15
CA PRO A 117 16.75 18.11 0.98
C PRO A 117 15.74 19.17 0.57
N THR A 118 14.45 18.84 0.69
CA THR A 118 13.32 19.73 0.37
C THR A 118 12.86 20.55 1.57
N SER A 119 13.34 20.24 2.77
CA SER A 119 13.04 20.96 4.00
C SER A 119 14.30 21.60 4.59
N HIS A 120 14.15 22.82 5.09
CA HIS A 120 15.18 23.51 5.86
C HIS A 120 14.78 23.51 7.33
N PHE A 121 15.66 22.98 8.18
CA PHE A 121 15.46 23.01 9.63
C PHE A 121 15.63 24.46 10.11
N VAL A 122 14.53 25.09 10.51
CA VAL A 122 14.56 26.46 11.04
C VAL A 122 15.01 26.38 12.51
N LYS A 123 16.20 26.90 12.80
CA LYS A 123 16.67 27.02 14.19
C LYS A 123 15.77 27.99 14.94
N ARG A 124 15.28 27.57 16.11
CA ARG A 124 14.49 28.41 17.00
C ARG A 124 15.36 29.56 17.49
N VAL A 125 15.00 30.79 17.17
CA VAL A 125 15.66 31.98 17.70
C VAL A 125 15.25 32.10 19.17
N ILE A 126 16.17 31.83 20.08
CA ILE A 126 16.01 32.18 21.49
C ILE A 126 16.31 33.68 21.55
N LYS A 127 15.30 34.49 21.86
CA LYS A 127 15.51 35.91 22.16
C LYS A 127 16.04 35.98 23.59
N ASP A 128 17.29 36.39 23.73
CA ASP A 128 17.82 36.80 25.02
C ASP A 128 17.17 38.15 25.38
N ASN A 129 16.48 38.17 26.53
CA ASN A 129 15.93 39.38 27.15
C ASN A 129 17.00 40.08 27.97
#